data_AF-A0A7V8CSC4-F1
#
_entry.id   AF-A0A7V8CSC4-F1
#
_cell.length_a   1.000
_cell.length_b   1.000
_cell.length_c   1.000
_cell.angle_alpha   90.00
_cell.angle_beta   90.00
_cell.angle_gamma   90.00
#
_symmetry.space_group_name_H-M   'P 1'
#
loop_
_entity.id
_entity.type
_entity.pdbx_description
1 polymer ?
#
loop_
_entity_poly.entity_id
_entity_poly.type
_entity_poly.pdbx_seq_one_letter_code
_entity_poly.pdbx_strand_id
1 'polypeptide(L)'
;MAVVEFLAIKNWDTFQHYSKRNPPWIKLHRAILDDYAFCSLPDAAKGHLMMLWLYGSQNDGKVPNDPVFLERKLSCQNLDLDIFIRTGFLIPMDRGKITLAPTHAAR
;
A
#
# COMPACT_ATOMS: atom_id res chain seq x y z
N MET A 1 -13.77 -6.49 -17.36
CA MET A 1 -12.41 -6.50 -16.76
C MET A 1 -12.49 -5.72 -15.45
N ALA A 2 -12.10 -6.31 -14.33
CA ALA A 2 -12.05 -5.58 -13.07
C ALA A 2 -10.86 -4.62 -13.11
N VAL A 3 -11.11 -3.32 -12.90
CA VAL A 3 -10.04 -2.35 -12.71
C VAL A 3 -9.58 -2.53 -11.27
N VAL A 4 -8.34 -3.00 -11.08
CA VAL A 4 -7.74 -3.04 -9.74
C VAL A 4 -7.37 -1.62 -9.38
N GLU A 5 -8.07 -1.05 -8.40
CA GLU A 5 -7.77 0.25 -7.84
C GLU A 5 -6.59 0.10 -6.87
N PHE A 6 -5.63 1.03 -6.91
CA PHE A 6 -4.44 0.99 -6.06
C PHE A 6 -4.42 2.16 -5.09
N LEU A 7 -3.82 1.91 -3.93
CA LEU A 7 -3.52 2.88 -2.88
C LEU A 7 -1.99 3.05 -2.81
N ALA A 8 -1.53 4.29 -2.67
CA ALA A 8 -0.13 4.60 -2.46
C ALA A 8 0.18 4.74 -0.97
N ILE A 9 1.32 4.21 -0.52
CA ILE A 9 1.82 4.41 0.85
C ILE A 9 2.30 5.85 0.99
N LYS A 10 1.86 6.52 2.06
CA LYS A 10 2.27 7.89 2.40
C LYS A 10 3.80 8.02 2.42
N ASN A 11 4.31 9.07 1.76
CA ASN A 11 5.73 9.44 1.77
C ASN A 11 6.69 8.34 1.31
N TRP A 12 6.23 7.41 0.46
CA TRP A 12 7.05 6.29 -0.03
C TRP A 12 8.40 6.74 -0.59
N ASP A 13 8.42 7.73 -1.49
CA ASP A 13 9.64 8.24 -2.13
C ASP A 13 10.62 8.91 -1.16
N THR A 14 10.11 9.40 -0.02
CA THR A 14 10.95 10.02 1.02
C THR A 14 11.64 8.97 1.88
N PHE A 15 10.95 7.86 2.17
CA PHE A 15 11.47 6.81 3.06
C PHE A 15 12.18 5.68 2.31
N GLN A 16 11.87 5.49 1.03
CA GLN A 16 12.45 4.44 0.20
C GLN A 16 13.41 5.00 -0.85
N HIS A 17 14.71 4.91 -0.56
CA HIS A 17 15.77 5.33 -1.49
C HIS A 17 16.31 4.19 -2.37
N TYR A 18 15.85 2.94 -2.17
CA TYR A 18 16.32 1.79 -2.95
C TYR A 18 15.50 1.58 -4.22
N SER A 19 15.83 2.28 -5.30
CA SER A 19 15.12 2.15 -6.59
C SER A 19 15.47 0.90 -7.42
N LYS A 20 16.59 0.22 -7.13
CA LYS A 20 17.14 -0.85 -8.01
C LYS A 20 17.38 -2.21 -7.36
N ARG A 21 17.00 -2.44 -6.10
CA ARG A 21 17.46 -3.64 -5.37
C ARG A 21 16.44 -4.44 -4.56
N ASN A 22 15.13 -4.11 -4.60
CA ASN A 22 14.07 -4.81 -3.85
C ASN A 22 14.59 -5.45 -2.55
N PRO A 23 15.13 -4.64 -1.63
CA PRO A 23 15.83 -5.16 -0.47
C PRO A 23 14.90 -6.07 0.33
N PRO A 24 15.42 -7.14 0.96
CA PRO A 24 14.59 -8.10 1.69
C PRO A 24 13.97 -7.52 2.98
N TRP A 25 14.18 -6.23 3.27
CA TRP A 25 13.73 -5.54 4.48
C TRP A 25 13.27 -4.11 4.19
N ILE A 26 12.47 -3.56 5.11
CA ILE A 26 12.15 -2.13 5.21
C ILE A 26 12.69 -1.57 6.53
N LYS A 27 13.03 -0.28 6.57
CA LYS A 27 13.39 0.41 7.82
C LYS A 27 12.14 0.99 8.46
N LEU A 28 11.91 0.66 9.72
CA LEU A 28 10.92 1.34 10.53
C LEU A 28 11.59 2.49 11.29
N HIS A 29 11.21 3.72 10.99
CA HIS A 29 11.76 4.90 11.68
C HIS A 29 11.10 5.07 13.05
N ARG A 30 11.89 5.24 14.11
CA ARG A 30 11.39 5.42 15.49
C ARG A 30 10.42 6.59 15.67
N ALA A 31 10.48 7.60 14.78
CA ALA A 31 9.58 8.74 14.76
C ALA A 31 8.11 8.36 14.55
N ILE A 32 7.82 7.13 14.10
CA ILE A 32 6.45 6.61 14.04
C ILE A 32 5.77 6.57 15.42
N LEU A 33 6.55 6.47 16.50
CA LEU A 33 6.04 6.51 17.88
C LEU A 33 5.63 7.93 18.31
N ASP A 34 6.05 8.94 17.56
CA ASP A 34 5.67 10.34 17.75
C ASP A 34 4.49 10.74 16.83
N ASP A 35 4.06 9.85 15.91
CA ASP A 35 2.93 10.09 15.01
C ASP A 35 1.61 9.78 15.73
N TYR A 36 0.85 10.84 16.05
CA TYR A 36 -0.43 10.73 16.74
C TYR A 36 -1.43 9.82 16.02
N ALA A 37 -1.48 9.86 14.67
CA ALA A 37 -2.41 9.06 13.91
C ALA A 37 -2.06 7.58 14.01
N PHE A 38 -0.76 7.23 14.00
CA PHE A 38 -0.30 5.86 14.22
C PHE A 38 -0.58 5.38 15.65
N CYS A 39 -0.24 6.20 16.64
CA CYS A 39 -0.44 5.87 18.05
C CYS A 39 -1.91 5.67 18.43
N SER A 40 -2.82 6.35 17.71
CA SER A 40 -4.27 6.24 17.90
C SER A 40 -4.91 5.03 17.20
N LEU A 41 -4.16 4.27 16.39
CA LEU A 41 -4.67 3.06 15.75
C LEU A 41 -4.92 1.94 16.77
N PRO A 42 -5.93 1.07 16.54
CA PRO A 42 -6.03 -0.21 17.23
C PRO A 42 -4.75 -1.04 17.04
N ASP A 43 -4.38 -1.84 18.03
CA ASP A 43 -3.11 -2.57 18.01
C ASP A 43 -2.99 -3.54 16.81
N ALA A 44 -4.08 -4.22 16.44
CA ALA A 44 -4.11 -5.05 15.24
C ALA A 44 -3.87 -4.24 13.95
N ALA A 45 -4.44 -3.02 13.87
CA ALA A 45 -4.28 -2.15 12.70
C ALA A 45 -2.83 -1.64 12.56
N LYS A 46 -2.10 -1.42 13.65
CA LYS A 46 -0.65 -1.11 13.60
C LYS A 46 0.12 -2.24 12.92
N GLY A 47 -0.18 -3.50 13.29
CA GLY A 47 0.40 -4.69 12.66
C GLY A 47 0.04 -4.81 11.17
N HIS A 48 -1.23 -4.59 10.82
CA HIS A 48 -1.69 -4.56 9.44
C HIS A 48 -0.94 -3.51 8.61
N LEU A 49 -0.79 -2.29 9.12
CA LEU A 49 -0.07 -1.23 8.44
C LEU A 49 1.39 -1.61 8.15
N MET A 50 2.06 -2.24 9.11
CA MET A 50 3.43 -2.75 8.91
C MET A 50 3.50 -3.82 7.81
N MET A 51 2.53 -4.74 7.75
CA MET A 51 2.44 -5.73 6.68
C MET A 51 2.17 -5.09 5.32
N LEU A 52 1.34 -4.05 5.26
CA LEU A 52 1.11 -3.28 4.04
C LEU A 52 2.37 -2.56 3.58
N TRP A 53 3.18 -2.00 4.49
CA TRP A 53 4.49 -1.43 4.13
C TRP A 53 5.45 -2.46 3.56
N LEU A 54 5.46 -3.68 4.12
CA LEU A 54 6.27 -4.78 3.60
C LEU A 54 5.76 -5.30 2.25
N TYR A 55 4.45 -5.27 2.01
CA TYR A 55 3.89 -5.56 0.70
C TYR A 55 4.29 -4.47 -0.31
N GLY A 56 4.14 -3.20 0.05
CA GLY A 56 4.48 -2.06 -0.80
C GLY A 56 5.96 -2.03 -1.18
N SER A 57 6.87 -2.55 -0.35
CA SER A 57 8.29 -2.64 -0.71
C SER A 57 8.58 -3.59 -1.87
N GLN A 58 7.69 -4.55 -2.13
CA GLN A 58 7.76 -5.44 -3.29
C GLN A 58 7.01 -4.87 -4.50
N ASN A 59 6.22 -3.81 -4.30
CA ASN A 59 5.25 -3.30 -5.27
C ASN A 59 5.34 -1.77 -5.43
N ASP A 60 6.54 -1.20 -5.30
CA ASP A 60 6.80 0.23 -5.57
C ASP A 60 5.86 1.17 -4.78
N GLY A 61 5.68 0.88 -3.49
CA GLY A 61 4.85 1.67 -2.59
C GLY A 61 3.35 1.54 -2.84
N LYS A 62 2.91 0.62 -3.71
CA LYS A 62 1.51 0.42 -4.08
C LYS A 62 0.91 -0.79 -3.38
N VAL A 63 -0.35 -0.65 -3.00
CA VAL A 63 -1.18 -1.68 -2.36
C VAL A 63 -2.49 -1.75 -3.13
N PRO A 64 -2.98 -2.93 -3.56
CA PRO A 64 -4.28 -3.03 -4.18
C PRO A 64 -5.39 -2.69 -3.16
N ASN A 65 -6.42 -1.98 -3.59
CA ASN A 65 -7.63 -1.75 -2.81
C ASN A 65 -8.53 -3.02 -2.85
N ASP A 66 -8.00 -4.12 -2.35
CA ASP A 66 -8.64 -5.44 -2.28
C ASP A 66 -8.28 -6.11 -0.95
N PRO A 67 -9.08 -5.86 0.12
CA PRO A 67 -8.83 -6.43 1.44
C PRO A 67 -8.81 -7.96 1.43
N VAL A 68 -9.68 -8.61 0.65
CA VAL A 68 -9.81 -10.08 0.61
C VAL A 68 -8.55 -10.72 0.02
N PHE A 69 -8.02 -10.14 -1.07
CA PHE A 69 -6.75 -10.56 -1.63
C PHE A 69 -5.61 -10.37 -0.62
N LEU A 70 -5.54 -9.20 0.02
CA LEU A 70 -4.47 -8.86 0.95
C LEU A 70 -4.49 -9.73 2.20
N GLU A 71 -5.64 -10.01 2.80
CA GLU A 71 -5.75 -10.92 3.94
C GLU A 71 -5.16 -12.30 3.64
N ARG A 72 -5.47 -12.85 2.45
CA ARG A 72 -4.91 -14.12 2.00
C ARG A 72 -3.41 -14.03 1.75
N LYS A 73 -2.94 -12.94 1.15
CA LYS A 73 -1.53 -12.73 0.80
C LYS A 73 -0.65 -12.50 2.03
N LEU A 74 -1.20 -11.82 3.05
CA LEU A 74 -0.50 -11.41 4.26
C LEU A 74 -0.76 -12.34 5.45
N SER A 75 -1.63 -13.35 5.26
CA SER A 75 -2.06 -14.28 6.30
C SER A 75 -2.60 -13.58 7.55
N CYS A 76 -3.45 -12.56 7.34
CA CYS A 76 -4.09 -11.79 8.40
C CYS A 76 -5.61 -11.79 8.26
N GLN A 77 -6.31 -11.20 9.23
CA GLN A 77 -7.78 -11.20 9.29
C GLN A 77 -8.30 -9.83 9.72
N ASN A 78 -9.49 -9.47 9.27
CA ASN A 78 -10.15 -8.20 9.58
C ASN A 78 -9.32 -6.99 9.11
N LEU A 79 -8.76 -7.07 7.91
CA LEU A 79 -8.03 -5.95 7.30
C LEU A 79 -9.00 -4.87 6.86
N ASP A 80 -9.02 -3.77 7.59
CA ASP A 80 -9.71 -2.54 7.22
C ASP A 80 -8.72 -1.60 6.51
N LEU A 81 -8.92 -1.33 5.22
CA LEU A 81 -8.10 -0.35 4.48
C LEU A 81 -8.58 1.09 4.69
N ASP A 82 -9.86 1.29 5.02
CA ASP A 82 -10.46 2.61 5.15
C ASP A 82 -9.91 3.37 6.35
N ILE A 83 -9.56 2.66 7.44
CA ILE A 83 -8.86 3.28 8.58
C ILE A 83 -7.55 3.93 8.14
N PHE A 84 -6.76 3.29 7.28
CA PHE A 84 -5.48 3.82 6.82
C PHE A 84 -5.63 4.95 5.81
N ILE A 85 -6.70 4.92 5.02
CA ILE A 85 -7.06 6.04 4.14
C ILE A 85 -7.46 7.25 5.00
N ARG A 86 -8.35 7.07 5.97
CA ARG A 86 -8.84 8.14 6.86
C ARG A 86 -7.73 8.75 7.70
N THR A 87 -6.77 7.95 8.19
CA THR A 87 -5.61 8.44 8.95
C THR A 87 -4.47 8.93 8.06
N GLY A 88 -4.61 8.85 6.73
CA GLY A 88 -3.65 9.36 5.76
C GLY A 88 -2.36 8.53 5.61
N PHE A 89 -2.37 7.25 6.00
CA PHE A 89 -1.27 6.31 5.74
C PHE A 89 -1.33 5.68 4.35
N LEU A 90 -2.53 5.57 3.78
CA LEU A 90 -2.77 5.17 2.39
C LEU A 90 -3.47 6.32 1.65
N ILE A 91 -3.05 6.55 0.41
CA ILE A 91 -3.54 7.63 -0.44
C ILE A 91 -4.23 6.99 -1.65
N PRO A 92 -5.53 7.23 -1.89
CA PRO A 92 -6.20 6.78 -3.11
C PRO A 92 -5.47 7.32 -4.34
N MET A 93 -5.10 6.43 -5.26
CA MET A 93 -4.52 6.86 -6.52
C MET A 93 -5.64 7.25 -7.49
N ASP A 94 -5.53 8.45 -8.05
CA ASP A 94 -6.53 8.96 -8.98
C ASP A 94 -6.62 8.04 -10.21
N ARG A 95 -7.85 7.79 -10.69
CA ARG A 95 -8.07 6.98 -11.90
C ARG A 95 -7.60 7.78 -13.10
N GLY A 96 -6.31 7.72 -13.42
CA GLY A 96 -5.85 8.06 -14.75
C GLY A 96 -6.64 7.20 -15.74
N LYS A 97 -7.43 7.82 -16.62
CA LYS A 97 -8.05 7.13 -17.76
C LYS A 97 -6.92 6.56 -18.61
N ILE A 98 -6.58 5.29 -18.41
CA ILE A 98 -5.71 4.58 -19.35
C ILE A 98 -6.59 4.27 -20.55
N THR A 99 -6.60 5.15 -21.55
CA THR A 99 -6.96 4.77 -22.91
C THR A 99 -5.89 3.79 -23.36
N LEU A 100 -6.14 2.49 -23.22
CA LEU A 100 -5.33 1.50 -23.91
C LEU A 100 -5.50 1.78 -25.41
N ALA A 101 -4.40 2.14 -26.07
CA ALA A 101 -4.34 2.29 -27.52
C ALA A 101 -4.92 1.01 -28.18
N PRO A 102 -5.63 1.13 -29.32
CA PRO A 102 -6.25 -0.01 -29.96
C PRO A 102 -5.18 -1.07 -30.22
N THR A 103 -5.40 -2.25 -29.64
CA THR A 103 -4.60 -3.44 -29.86
C THR A 103 -4.51 -3.65 -31.35
N HIS A 104 -3.30 -3.57 -31.91
CA HIS A 104 -3.06 -3.79 -33.32
C HIS A 104 -3.58 -5.17 -33.73
N ALA A 105 -4.15 -5.18 -34.94
CA ALA A 105 -4.78 -6.25 -35.66
C ALA A 105 -4.15 -7.64 -35.44
N ALA A 106 -5.00 -8.60 -35.08
CA ALA A 106 -4.82 -9.98 -35.48
C ALA A 106 -5.72 -10.23 -36.70
N ARG A 107 -5.17 -9.98 -37.89
CA ARG A 107 -5.30 -10.72 -39.16
C ARG A 107 -4.96 -9.82 -40.33
#